data_AF-A0A366L843-F1
#
_entry.id   AF-A0A366L843-F1
#
_cell.length_a   1.000
_cell.length_b   1.000
_cell.length_c   1.000
_cell.angle_alpha   90.00
_cell.angle_beta   90.00
_cell.angle_gamma   90.00
#
_symmetry.space_group_name_H-M   'P 1'
#
loop_
_entity.id
_entity.type
_entity.pdbx_description
1 polymer ?
#
loop_
_entity_poly.entity_id
_entity_poly.type
_entity_poly.pdbx_seq_one_letter_code
_entity_poly.pdbx_strand_id
1 'polypeptide(L)'
;MSTVLFFFNISQSLSQVNGRGCHIGGSVGTKFLGTATYFGHTDQIVQVYSNSMLVPIITGNGFAGYRCGYINVYDSGKRNTPTQNDVPYPAAKEIVNNYSGMASHKCVTVTSYSSDVTSIKGEGYEVDYQYNDLAYSAYADPNFPCASQPNSLPVDDYIPYLLATVSLSGFLLVRKKERLNFL
;
A
#
# COMPACT_ATOMS: atom_id res chain seq x y z
N MET A 1 -15.70 -13.80 -38.32
CA MET A 1 -15.07 -14.36 -37.12
C MET A 1 -15.15 -13.30 -36.02
N SER A 2 -16.02 -13.49 -35.03
CA SER A 2 -16.22 -12.53 -33.94
C SER A 2 -15.09 -12.62 -32.92
N THR A 3 -14.37 -11.53 -32.74
CA THR A 3 -13.39 -11.34 -31.66
C THR A 3 -14.14 -11.03 -30.38
N VAL A 4 -14.25 -12.01 -29.48
CA VAL A 4 -14.72 -11.80 -28.11
C VAL A 4 -13.58 -11.14 -27.34
N LEU A 5 -13.69 -9.82 -27.10
CA LEU A 5 -12.86 -9.12 -26.12
C LEU A 5 -13.27 -9.58 -24.72
N PHE A 6 -12.51 -10.51 -24.16
CA PHE A 6 -12.54 -10.77 -22.72
C PHE A 6 -11.85 -9.61 -22.01
N PHE A 7 -12.63 -8.58 -21.67
CA PHE A 7 -12.27 -7.69 -20.56
C PHE A 7 -12.32 -8.55 -19.30
N PHE A 8 -11.16 -8.93 -18.77
CA PHE A 8 -11.09 -9.36 -17.38
C PHE A 8 -11.69 -8.23 -16.53
N ASN A 9 -12.87 -8.49 -15.97
CA ASN A 9 -13.35 -7.80 -14.79
C ASN A 9 -12.38 -8.14 -13.66
N ILE A 10 -11.23 -7.48 -13.63
CA ILE A 10 -10.39 -7.44 -12.44
C ILE A 10 -11.14 -6.53 -11.49
N SER A 11 -11.93 -7.14 -10.61
CA SER A 11 -12.61 -6.47 -9.51
C SER A 11 -11.65 -5.49 -8.86
N GLN A 12 -12.01 -4.21 -8.93
CA GLN A 12 -11.33 -3.14 -8.22
C GLN A 12 -11.49 -3.40 -6.71
N SER A 13 -10.44 -3.88 -6.05
CA SER A 13 -10.14 -3.74 -4.60
C SER A 13 -9.31 -4.91 -4.03
N LEU A 14 -8.24 -5.33 -4.70
CA LEU A 14 -7.15 -5.98 -3.96
C LEU A 14 -6.35 -4.86 -3.29
N SER A 15 -6.80 -4.43 -2.11
CA SER A 15 -6.00 -3.53 -1.27
C SER A 15 -4.82 -4.35 -0.75
N GLN A 16 -3.63 -4.04 -1.25
CA GLN A 16 -2.38 -4.62 -0.80
C GLN A 16 -2.23 -4.37 0.70
N VAL A 17 -2.13 -5.46 1.49
CA VAL A 17 -2.06 -5.39 2.96
C VAL A 17 -0.63 -5.19 3.48
N ASN A 18 0.39 -5.31 2.63
CA ASN A 18 1.77 -5.06 2.99
C ASN A 18 2.57 -4.54 1.79
N GLY A 19 3.60 -3.73 2.03
CA GLY A 19 4.45 -3.23 0.96
C GLY A 19 5.09 -1.90 1.34
N ARG A 20 5.61 -1.21 0.33
CA ARG A 20 6.15 0.14 0.51
C ARG A 20 5.07 1.19 0.32
N GLY A 21 4.99 2.11 1.26
CA GLY A 21 4.00 3.18 1.26
C GLY A 21 4.62 4.51 1.70
N CYS A 22 3.85 5.58 1.58
CA CYS A 22 4.28 6.91 1.99
C CYS A 22 3.62 7.33 3.30
N HIS A 23 4.42 7.44 4.36
CA HIS A 23 3.95 7.90 5.67
C HIS A 23 3.84 9.43 5.69
N ILE A 24 2.61 9.93 5.66
CA ILE A 24 2.31 11.37 5.70
C ILE A 24 1.31 11.63 6.83
N GLY A 25 1.74 12.39 7.83
CA GLY A 25 0.92 12.69 9.00
C GLY A 25 0.59 11.42 9.79
N GLY A 26 -0.72 11.13 9.95
CA GLY A 26 -1.23 9.95 10.67
C GLY A 26 -1.74 8.84 9.76
N SER A 27 -1.24 8.72 8.53
CA SER A 27 -1.67 7.71 7.56
C SER A 27 -0.54 7.31 6.61
N VAL A 28 -0.68 6.14 5.98
CA VAL A 28 0.22 5.67 4.93
C VAL A 28 -0.53 5.61 3.60
N GLY A 29 -0.01 6.31 2.59
CA GLY A 29 -0.45 6.14 1.21
C GLY A 29 0.09 4.85 0.64
N THR A 30 -0.80 3.96 0.19
CA THR A 30 -0.43 2.59 -0.21
C THR A 30 -0.33 2.39 -1.71
N LYS A 31 -0.89 3.32 -2.50
CA LYS A 31 -0.91 3.24 -3.97
C LYS A 31 0.14 4.16 -4.58
N PHE A 32 1.22 3.57 -5.07
CA PHE A 32 2.25 4.27 -5.84
C PHE A 32 1.69 4.76 -7.19
N LEU A 33 2.05 5.97 -7.60
CA LEU A 33 1.64 6.58 -8.86
C LEU A 33 2.82 6.87 -9.79
N GLY A 34 4.04 6.99 -9.27
CA GLY A 34 5.23 7.31 -10.03
C GLY A 34 6.21 8.18 -9.25
N THR A 35 7.24 8.66 -9.94
CA THR A 35 8.23 9.59 -9.38
C THR A 35 8.07 10.99 -9.97
N ALA A 36 8.43 12.00 -9.18
CA ALA A 36 8.48 13.38 -9.63
C ALA A 36 9.76 14.08 -9.12
N THR A 37 10.25 15.08 -9.83
CA THR A 37 11.35 15.92 -9.35
C THR A 37 10.84 16.86 -8.26
N TYR A 38 11.62 17.00 -7.18
CA TYR A 38 11.28 17.88 -6.08
C TYR A 38 11.41 19.34 -6.49
N PHE A 39 10.39 20.16 -6.19
CA PHE A 39 10.39 21.56 -6.57
C PHE A 39 11.53 22.32 -5.87
N GLY A 40 12.40 22.97 -6.66
CA GLY A 40 13.58 23.70 -6.16
C GLY A 40 14.88 22.89 -6.12
N HIS A 41 14.82 21.55 -6.29
CA HIS A 41 15.98 20.67 -6.30
C HIS A 41 15.88 19.63 -7.42
N THR A 42 16.50 19.91 -8.56
CA THR A 42 16.53 18.99 -9.72
C THR A 42 17.33 17.71 -9.45
N ASP A 43 18.09 17.67 -8.37
CA ASP A 43 18.86 16.54 -7.88
C ASP A 43 18.05 15.62 -6.95
N GLN A 44 16.81 16.00 -6.59
CA GLN A 44 15.96 15.24 -5.68
C GLN A 44 14.73 14.71 -6.41
N ILE A 45 14.51 13.40 -6.30
CA ILE A 45 13.34 12.71 -6.83
C ILE A 45 12.49 12.26 -5.64
N VAL A 46 11.20 12.53 -5.70
CA VAL A 46 10.22 12.09 -4.70
C VAL A 46 9.28 11.04 -5.29
N GLN A 47 8.86 10.11 -4.45
CA GLN A 47 7.87 9.10 -4.80
C GLN A 47 6.46 9.69 -4.59
N VAL A 48 5.59 9.58 -5.59
CA VAL A 48 4.23 10.13 -5.57
C VAL A 48 3.24 9.01 -5.34
N TYR A 49 2.37 9.18 -4.33
CA TYR A 49 1.33 8.23 -3.96
C TYR A 49 -0.07 8.83 -4.13
N SER A 50 -1.08 7.97 -4.29
CA SER A 50 -2.48 8.41 -4.39
C SER A 50 -3.01 8.90 -3.04
N ASN A 51 -3.79 9.98 -3.06
CA ASN A 51 -4.56 10.44 -1.91
C ASN A 51 -5.86 9.63 -1.69
N SER A 52 -6.24 8.77 -2.64
CA SER A 52 -7.49 8.01 -2.58
C SER A 52 -7.43 6.74 -1.73
N MET A 53 -6.22 6.27 -1.39
CA MET A 53 -5.98 5.03 -0.62
C MET A 53 -4.97 5.34 0.47
N LEU A 54 -5.45 5.99 1.53
CA LEU A 54 -4.69 6.24 2.75
C LEU A 54 -5.15 5.25 3.82
N VAL A 55 -4.20 4.49 4.35
CA VAL A 55 -4.45 3.62 5.50
C VAL A 55 -4.10 4.40 6.77
N PRO A 56 -5.08 4.66 7.65
CA PRO A 56 -4.84 5.40 8.89
C PRO A 56 -3.91 4.61 9.83
N ILE A 57 -3.05 5.35 10.54
CA ILE A 57 -2.14 4.81 11.55
C ILE A 57 -2.74 5.06 12.92
N ILE A 58 -2.68 4.05 13.77
CA ILE A 58 -3.07 4.16 15.17
C ILE A 58 -1.81 4.02 16.03
N THR A 59 -1.48 5.11 16.72
CA THR A 59 -0.40 5.16 17.71
C THR A 59 -0.97 5.35 19.12
N GLY A 60 -0.64 4.47 20.06
CA GLY A 60 -0.79 4.74 21.50
C GLY A 60 -1.71 3.82 22.31
N ASN A 61 -1.54 3.93 23.64
CA ASN A 61 -2.20 3.14 24.68
C ASN A 61 -3.59 3.71 25.00
N GLY A 62 -4.65 2.98 24.67
CA GLY A 62 -6.03 3.41 24.90
C GLY A 62 -7.05 2.80 23.95
N PHE A 63 -6.60 2.07 22.95
CA PHE A 63 -7.51 1.39 22.01
C PHE A 63 -8.04 0.09 22.61
N ALA A 64 -9.31 -0.19 22.30
CA ALA A 64 -10.01 -1.40 22.70
C ALA A 64 -9.52 -2.65 21.96
N GLY A 65 -8.31 -2.64 21.37
CA GLY A 65 -7.75 -3.77 20.62
C GLY A 65 -7.02 -3.40 19.35
N TYR A 66 -6.56 -4.45 18.67
CA TYR A 66 -6.11 -4.40 17.29
C TYR A 66 -7.25 -3.97 16.36
N ARG A 67 -7.01 -3.09 15.39
CA ARG A 67 -8.05 -2.63 14.47
C ARG A 67 -7.72 -3.03 13.05
N CYS A 68 -8.58 -3.87 12.48
CA CYS A 68 -8.49 -4.16 11.05
C CYS A 68 -8.91 -2.94 10.22
N GLY A 69 -8.20 -2.72 9.12
CA GLY A 69 -8.27 -1.53 8.25
C GLY A 69 -7.32 -0.40 8.66
N TYR A 70 -6.51 -0.60 9.69
CA TYR A 70 -5.57 0.39 10.23
C TYR A 70 -4.17 -0.21 10.31
N ILE A 71 -3.15 0.64 10.23
CA ILE A 71 -1.77 0.30 10.59
C ILE A 71 -1.60 0.53 12.09
N ASN A 72 -1.37 -0.55 12.84
CA ASN A 72 -1.33 -0.59 14.29
C ASN A 72 0.12 -0.46 14.78
N VAL A 73 0.44 0.64 15.47
CA VAL A 73 1.78 0.91 16.01
C VAL A 73 1.69 1.28 17.49
N TYR A 74 1.81 0.27 18.35
CA TYR A 74 1.73 0.45 19.80
C TYR A 74 2.47 -0.66 20.55
N ASP A 75 2.85 -0.37 21.79
CA ASP A 75 3.45 -1.34 22.71
C ASP A 75 2.40 -2.30 23.28
N SER A 76 2.83 -3.42 23.86
CA SER A 76 1.93 -4.35 24.53
C SER A 76 1.31 -3.71 25.77
N GLY A 77 0.10 -4.14 26.11
CA GLY A 77 -0.62 -3.54 27.23
C GLY A 77 -1.83 -4.35 27.68
N LYS A 78 -2.71 -3.69 28.42
CA LYS A 78 -3.97 -4.25 28.92
C LYS A 78 -5.13 -3.31 28.60
N ARG A 79 -6.31 -3.88 28.36
CA ARG A 79 -7.56 -3.14 28.11
C ARG A 79 -8.68 -3.67 29.01
N ASN A 80 -9.61 -2.81 29.38
CA ASN A 80 -10.87 -3.23 29.96
C ASN A 80 -11.89 -3.39 28.83
N THR A 81 -12.51 -4.55 28.72
CA THR A 81 -13.67 -4.80 27.86
C THR A 81 -14.94 -4.72 28.70
N PRO A 82 -16.14 -4.62 28.08
CA PRO A 82 -17.40 -4.63 28.82
C PRO A 82 -17.61 -5.89 29.67
N THR A 83 -16.92 -6.99 29.34
CA THR A 83 -17.07 -8.30 29.97
C THR A 83 -15.89 -8.70 30.86
N GLN A 84 -14.72 -8.07 30.71
CA GLN A 84 -13.50 -8.48 31.39
C GLN A 84 -12.54 -7.30 31.58
N ASN A 85 -12.01 -7.14 32.79
CA ASN A 85 -10.95 -6.18 33.09
C ASN A 85 -9.57 -6.76 32.76
N ASP A 86 -8.61 -5.89 32.45
CA ASP A 86 -7.19 -6.24 32.29
C ASP A 86 -6.89 -7.31 31.20
N VAL A 87 -7.66 -7.33 30.12
CA VAL A 87 -7.41 -8.21 28.97
C VAL A 87 -6.09 -7.81 28.30
N PRO A 88 -5.09 -8.68 28.25
CA PRO A 88 -3.80 -8.35 27.64
C PRO A 88 -3.93 -8.27 26.10
N TYR A 89 -3.12 -7.41 25.50
CA TYR A 89 -2.91 -7.39 24.05
C TYR A 89 -1.41 -7.29 23.73
N PRO A 90 -0.96 -7.92 22.63
CA PRO A 90 0.44 -7.89 22.20
C PRO A 90 0.79 -6.53 21.59
N ALA A 91 2.10 -6.23 21.50
CA ALA A 91 2.58 -5.07 20.75
C ALA A 91 2.34 -5.27 19.25
N ALA A 92 1.93 -4.21 18.56
CA ALA A 92 1.80 -4.18 17.12
C ALA A 92 2.83 -3.21 16.53
N LYS A 93 3.60 -3.67 15.55
CA LYS A 93 4.64 -2.88 14.86
C LYS A 93 4.47 -3.03 13.36
N GLU A 94 3.36 -2.50 12.88
CA GLU A 94 2.93 -2.62 11.48
C GLU A 94 3.62 -1.62 10.53
N ILE A 95 4.44 -0.72 11.08
CA ILE A 95 5.49 -0.04 10.34
C ILE A 95 6.79 -0.78 10.62
N VAL A 96 7.26 -1.55 9.64
CA VAL A 96 8.39 -2.47 9.77
C VAL A 96 9.71 -1.72 9.59
N ASN A 97 9.77 -0.86 8.58
CA ASN A 97 10.93 -0.01 8.30
C ASN A 97 10.48 1.44 8.12
N ASN A 98 11.29 2.35 8.65
CA ASN A 98 11.10 3.79 8.50
C ASN A 98 12.32 4.39 7.81
N TYR A 99 12.12 4.96 6.62
CA TYR A 99 13.18 5.57 5.82
C TYR A 99 13.30 7.09 6.04
N SER A 100 12.71 7.61 7.13
CA SER A 100 12.81 9.01 7.53
C SER A 100 14.26 9.48 7.58
N GLY A 101 14.57 10.54 6.84
CA GLY A 101 15.90 11.14 6.76
C GLY A 101 16.74 10.69 5.56
N MET A 102 16.31 9.70 4.78
CA MET A 102 16.97 9.34 3.53
C MET A 102 16.41 10.16 2.36
N ALA A 103 17.26 10.96 1.71
CA ALA A 103 16.84 11.84 0.62
C ALA A 103 16.19 11.09 -0.56
N SER A 104 16.61 9.84 -0.82
CA SER A 104 16.07 8.95 -1.86
C SER A 104 14.71 8.33 -1.52
N HIS A 105 14.22 8.50 -0.29
CA HIS A 105 12.99 7.90 0.23
C HIS A 105 11.98 8.96 0.68
N LYS A 106 12.10 10.18 0.15
CA LYS A 106 11.10 11.22 0.30
C LYS A 106 9.88 10.88 -0.56
N CYS A 107 8.69 11.15 -0.04
CA CYS A 107 7.46 10.87 -0.77
C CYS A 107 6.37 11.92 -0.50
N VAL A 108 5.39 11.98 -1.39
CA VAL A 108 4.26 12.94 -1.35
C VAL A 108 2.98 12.24 -1.80
N THR A 109 1.83 12.80 -1.46
CA THR A 109 0.55 12.44 -2.09
C THR A 109 0.22 13.36 -3.26
N VAL A 110 -0.59 12.87 -4.21
CA VAL A 110 -0.96 13.65 -5.41
C VAL A 110 -1.59 15.02 -5.10
N THR A 111 -2.23 15.17 -3.94
CA THR A 111 -2.86 16.42 -3.50
C THR A 111 -1.93 17.33 -2.71
N SER A 112 -0.88 16.78 -2.09
CA SER A 112 0.20 17.57 -1.49
C SER A 112 1.22 18.01 -2.52
N TYR A 113 1.27 17.34 -3.67
CA TYR A 113 2.08 17.74 -4.80
C TYR A 113 1.39 18.86 -5.60
N SER A 114 1.89 20.08 -5.46
CA SER A 114 1.45 21.25 -6.23
C SER A 114 2.68 21.94 -6.84
N SER A 115 2.51 22.48 -8.06
CA SER A 115 3.53 23.23 -8.80
C SER A 115 4.06 24.47 -8.07
N ASP A 116 3.36 24.96 -7.05
CA ASP A 116 3.59 26.27 -6.42
C ASP A 116 3.84 26.21 -4.90
N VAL A 117 4.12 25.02 -4.33
CA VAL A 117 4.29 24.86 -2.89
C VAL A 117 5.77 24.83 -2.49
N THR A 118 6.25 25.93 -1.90
CA THR A 118 7.60 26.09 -1.32
C THR A 118 7.70 25.65 0.15
N SER A 119 6.72 24.89 0.64
CA SER A 119 6.55 24.58 2.06
C SER A 119 6.38 23.08 2.27
N ILE A 120 7.15 22.53 3.21
CA ILE A 120 7.27 21.15 3.74
C ILE A 120 5.92 20.50 4.19
N LYS A 121 4.78 21.17 3.95
CA LYS A 121 3.45 20.68 4.31
C LYS A 121 2.97 19.64 3.30
N GLY A 122 3.09 18.37 3.67
CA GLY A 122 2.58 17.24 2.88
C GLY A 122 3.66 16.29 2.36
N GLU A 123 4.93 16.59 2.65
CA GLU A 123 6.02 15.64 2.48
C GLU A 123 6.01 14.60 3.60
N GLY A 124 6.19 13.36 3.19
CA GLY A 124 6.38 12.21 4.05
C GLY A 124 7.69 11.50 3.71
N TYR A 125 7.83 10.34 4.32
CA TYR A 125 8.92 9.41 4.04
C TYR A 125 8.33 8.04 3.71
N GLU A 126 9.04 7.30 2.87
CA GLU A 126 8.65 5.93 2.61
C GLU A 126 8.76 5.09 3.88
N VAL A 127 7.85 4.14 4.01
CA VAL A 127 7.84 3.12 5.05
C VAL A 127 7.53 1.79 4.43
N ASP A 128 8.10 0.72 4.98
CA ASP A 128 7.53 -0.59 4.76
C ASP A 128 6.42 -0.80 5.78
N TYR A 129 5.21 -1.03 5.29
CA TYR A 129 4.03 -1.21 6.12
C TYR A 129 3.44 -2.60 5.92
N GLN A 130 2.70 -3.04 6.93
CA GLN A 130 1.78 -4.15 6.90
C GLN A 130 0.51 -3.71 7.64
N TYR A 131 -0.66 -4.23 7.32
CA TYR A 131 -1.86 -4.05 8.12
C TYR A 131 -2.78 -5.25 7.92
N ASN A 132 -3.78 -5.42 8.79
CA ASN A 132 -4.60 -6.64 8.82
C ASN A 132 -3.78 -7.92 9.07
N ASP A 133 -2.66 -7.83 9.80
CA ASP A 133 -1.91 -8.99 10.26
C ASP A 133 -2.79 -9.92 11.13
N LEU A 134 -2.81 -11.19 10.73
CA LEU A 134 -3.57 -12.26 11.34
C LEU A 134 -3.04 -12.65 12.73
N ALA A 135 -1.77 -12.35 13.02
CA ALA A 135 -1.19 -12.55 14.33
C ALA A 135 -1.97 -11.81 15.43
N TYR A 136 -2.68 -10.73 15.07
CA TYR A 136 -3.40 -9.88 16.00
C TYR A 136 -4.93 -10.03 15.95
N SER A 137 -5.48 -10.83 15.05
CA SER A 137 -6.94 -10.98 14.85
C SER A 137 -7.69 -11.39 16.12
N ALA A 138 -7.08 -12.21 16.99
CA ALA A 138 -7.66 -12.61 18.26
C ALA A 138 -7.83 -11.45 19.26
N TYR A 139 -7.07 -10.38 19.08
CA TYR A 139 -7.09 -9.17 19.90
C TYR A 139 -7.88 -8.04 19.22
N ALA A 140 -8.58 -8.32 18.11
CA ALA A 140 -9.33 -7.32 17.39
C ALA A 140 -10.36 -6.62 18.27
N ASP A 141 -10.50 -5.31 18.11
CA ASP A 141 -11.59 -4.51 18.65
C ASP A 141 -12.90 -5.02 18.00
N PRO A 142 -13.93 -5.37 18.78
CA PRO A 142 -15.21 -5.85 18.24
C PRO A 142 -15.87 -4.88 17.26
N ASN A 143 -15.57 -3.58 17.34
CA ASN A 143 -16.08 -2.56 16.41
C ASN A 143 -15.28 -2.51 15.09
N PHE A 144 -14.08 -3.09 15.07
CA PHE A 144 -13.19 -3.16 13.90
C PHE A 144 -12.72 -4.60 13.67
N PRO A 145 -13.65 -5.55 13.45
CA PRO A 145 -13.32 -6.94 13.31
C PRO A 145 -12.54 -7.18 12.01
N CYS A 146 -11.64 -8.16 12.06
CA CYS A 146 -10.95 -8.63 10.88
C CYS A 146 -11.87 -9.54 10.07
N ALA A 147 -12.51 -9.00 9.03
CA ALA A 147 -13.20 -9.81 8.02
C ALA A 147 -12.18 -10.57 7.15
N SER A 148 -12.58 -11.68 6.55
CA SER A 148 -11.73 -12.56 5.74
C SER A 148 -10.88 -11.83 4.67
N GLN A 149 -9.71 -12.40 4.41
CA GLN A 149 -8.51 -11.84 3.76
C GLN A 149 -8.71 -10.94 2.52
N PRO A 150 -8.08 -9.74 2.50
CA PRO A 150 -7.51 -9.17 1.28
C PRO A 150 -6.18 -9.86 0.92
N ASN A 151 -5.90 -10.06 -0.37
CA ASN A 151 -4.65 -10.69 -0.83
C ASN A 151 -3.40 -9.91 -0.36
N SER A 152 -2.42 -10.63 0.19
CA SER A 152 -1.11 -10.14 0.64
C SER A 152 -0.03 -10.11 -0.44
N LEU A 153 -0.42 -10.22 -1.70
CA LEU A 153 0.54 -10.16 -2.80
C LEU A 153 0.80 -8.70 -3.17
N PRO A 154 2.07 -8.24 -3.17
CA PRO A 154 2.42 -6.94 -3.68
C PRO A 154 2.20 -6.91 -5.19
N VAL A 155 1.00 -6.52 -5.63
CA VAL A 155 0.62 -6.56 -7.05
C VAL A 155 1.61 -5.74 -7.89
N ASP A 156 2.12 -4.64 -7.34
CA ASP A 156 3.04 -3.72 -8.02
C ASP A 156 4.37 -4.39 -8.42
N ASP A 157 4.91 -5.28 -7.56
CA ASP A 157 6.18 -6.00 -7.83
C ASP A 157 6.06 -7.01 -8.97
N TYR A 158 4.84 -7.50 -9.25
CA TYR A 158 4.59 -8.53 -10.26
C TYR A 158 4.12 -7.98 -11.62
N ILE A 159 3.77 -6.69 -11.71
CA ILE A 159 3.35 -6.05 -12.97
C ILE A 159 4.41 -6.20 -14.07
N PRO A 160 5.72 -5.99 -13.83
CA PRO A 160 6.74 -6.13 -14.87
C PRO A 160 6.82 -7.55 -15.44
N TYR A 161 6.65 -8.56 -14.58
CA TYR A 161 6.68 -9.97 -14.97
C TYR A 161 5.43 -10.37 -15.77
N LEU A 162 4.25 -9.88 -15.36
CA LEU A 162 3.02 -10.03 -16.12
C LEU A 162 3.12 -9.37 -17.51
N LEU A 163 3.65 -8.15 -17.58
CA LEU A 163 3.85 -7.46 -18.86
C LEU A 163 4.86 -8.19 -19.75
N ALA A 164 5.94 -8.72 -19.20
CA ALA A 164 6.92 -9.50 -19.95
C ALA A 164 6.31 -10.76 -20.57
N THR A 165 5.52 -11.52 -19.81
CA THR A 165 4.87 -12.74 -20.30
C THR A 165 3.84 -12.45 -21.39
N VAL A 166 3.01 -11.42 -21.23
CA VAL A 166 2.03 -11.01 -22.26
C VAL A 166 2.74 -10.52 -23.52
N SER A 167 3.81 -9.73 -23.38
CA SER A 167 4.60 -9.21 -24.50
C SER A 167 5.28 -10.32 -25.28
N LEU A 168 5.88 -11.30 -24.59
CA LEU A 168 6.51 -12.46 -25.23
C LEU A 168 5.48 -13.33 -25.97
N SER A 169 4.32 -13.56 -25.35
CA SER A 169 3.21 -14.31 -25.96
C SER A 169 2.68 -13.62 -27.21
N GLY A 170 2.47 -12.30 -27.15
CA GLY A 170 2.03 -11.50 -28.28
C GLY A 170 3.03 -11.51 -29.43
N PHE A 171 4.33 -11.37 -29.14
CA PHE A 171 5.39 -11.43 -30.14
C PHE A 171 5.43 -12.77 -30.87
N LEU A 172 5.33 -13.89 -30.15
CA LEU A 172 5.33 -15.23 -30.76
C LEU A 172 4.11 -15.48 -31.66
N LEU A 173 2.93 -14.96 -31.29
CA LEU A 173 1.72 -15.10 -32.09
C LEU A 173 1.76 -14.28 -33.38
N VAL A 174 2.26 -13.03 -33.33
CA VAL A 174 2.45 -12.19 -34.53
C VAL A 174 3.43 -12.85 -35.49
N ARG A 175 4.57 -13.35 -34.97
CA ARG A 175 5.62 -13.99 -35.77
C ARG A 175 5.14 -15.29 -36.44
N LYS A 176 4.21 -16.02 -35.80
CA LYS A 176 3.59 -17.22 -36.39
C LYS A 176 2.61 -16.87 -37.51
N LYS A 177 1.86 -15.77 -37.37
CA LYS A 177 0.92 -15.28 -38.39
C LYS A 177 1.62 -14.79 -39.65
N GLU A 178 2.75 -14.09 -39.50
CA GLU A 178 3.57 -13.64 -40.65
C GLU A 178 4.15 -14.82 -41.45
N ARG A 179 4.52 -15.93 -40.80
CA ARG A 179 4.98 -17.14 -41.49
C ARG A 179 3.88 -17.90 -42.24
N LEU A 180 2.62 -17.81 -41.79
CA LEU A 180 1.48 -18.48 -42.42
C LEU A 180 0.90 -17.71 -43.60
N ASN A 181 1.10 -16.39 -43.68
CA ASN A 181 0.68 -15.56 -44.81
C ASN A 181 1.70 -15.53 -45.97
N PHE A 182 2.85 -16.20 -45.83
CA PHE A 182 3.92 -16.27 -46.83
C PHE A 182 4.02 -17.63 -47.53
N LEU A 183 3.09 -18.55 -47.26
CA LEU A 183 2.85 -19.83 -47.93
C LEU A 183 1.49 -19.79 -48.61
#